data_AF-A0A2R7ME27-F1
#
_entry.id   AF-A0A2R7ME27-F1
#
_cell.length_a   1.000
_cell.length_b   1.000
_cell.length_c   1.000
_cell.angle_alpha   90.00
_cell.angle_beta   90.00
_cell.angle_gamma   90.00
#
_symmetry.space_group_name_H-M   'P 1'
#
loop_
_entity.id
_entity.type
_entity.pdbx_description
1 polymer ?
#
loop_
_entity_poly.entity_id
_entity_poly.type
_entity_poly.pdbx_seq_one_letter_code
_entity_poly.pdbx_strand_id
1 'polypeptide(L)'
;GLGLIDNVIIDTHFVQRGRIGRLFQAVVNNPRTLGIGLGEDTGLFIHNDVMTAVGSGLVILVDGRFIKDTNLTNINLGEPISIDNLTVHVMSMNDHYDLTTKVLTIENSQFNPIPQDK
;
A
#
# COMPACT_ATOMS: atom_id res chain seq x y z
N GLY A 1 -9.18 6.89 13.12
CA GLY A 1 -9.09 5.53 13.70
C GLY A 1 -8.46 5.62 15.09
N LEU A 2 -7.85 4.55 15.58
CA LEU A 2 -7.22 4.50 16.91
C LEU A 2 -5.81 5.11 16.99
N GLY A 3 -5.20 5.48 15.85
CA GLY A 3 -3.88 6.13 15.83
C GLY A 3 -2.72 5.23 16.29
N LEU A 4 -2.83 3.92 16.09
CA LEU A 4 -1.78 2.96 16.48
C LEU A 4 -0.56 3.01 15.54
N ILE A 5 -0.76 3.51 14.33
CA ILE A 5 0.26 3.74 13.31
C ILE A 5 -0.11 5.05 12.62
N ASP A 6 0.87 5.95 12.50
CA ASP A 6 0.66 7.23 11.87
C ASP A 6 0.63 7.12 10.34
N ASN A 7 -0.15 8.01 9.71
CA ASN A 7 -0.17 8.20 8.26
C ASN A 7 -0.49 6.93 7.44
N VAL A 8 -1.33 6.03 7.95
CA VAL A 8 -1.82 4.86 7.21
C VAL A 8 -3.35 4.83 7.12
N ILE A 9 -3.85 4.26 6.03
CA ILE A 9 -5.28 3.94 5.86
C ILE A 9 -5.37 2.43 5.67
N ILE A 10 -6.10 1.73 6.54
CA ILE A 10 -6.23 0.27 6.49
C ILE A 10 -7.61 -0.12 5.96
N ASP A 11 -7.62 -1.01 4.98
CA ASP A 11 -8.78 -1.65 4.41
C ASP A 11 -8.63 -3.19 4.46
N THR A 12 -9.69 -3.91 4.78
CA THR A 12 -9.72 -5.39 4.83
C THR A 12 -10.72 -5.94 3.81
N HIS A 13 -10.50 -7.18 3.37
CA HIS A 13 -11.36 -7.85 2.38
C HIS A 13 -11.46 -7.04 1.06
N PHE A 14 -10.36 -6.40 0.66
CA PHE A 14 -10.39 -5.40 -0.42
C PHE A 14 -10.43 -6.02 -1.84
N VAL A 15 -10.11 -7.32 -1.97
CA VAL A 15 -10.15 -8.06 -3.25
C VAL A 15 -11.60 -8.31 -3.71
N GLN A 16 -12.60 -8.12 -2.84
CA GLN A 16 -14.01 -8.28 -3.18
C GLN A 16 -14.66 -6.97 -3.67
N ARG A 17 -15.43 -7.07 -4.77
CA ARG A 17 -16.41 -6.07 -5.27
C ARG A 17 -15.92 -4.62 -5.41
N GLY A 18 -14.69 -4.40 -5.90
CA GLY A 18 -14.23 -3.05 -6.26
C GLY A 18 -13.69 -2.20 -5.10
N ARG A 19 -13.37 -2.81 -3.95
CA ARG A 19 -12.82 -2.08 -2.79
C ARG A 19 -11.39 -1.56 -3.00
N ILE A 20 -10.64 -2.11 -3.94
CA ILE A 20 -9.36 -1.53 -4.34
C ILE A 20 -9.53 -0.09 -4.87
N GLY A 21 -10.63 0.17 -5.60
CA GLY A 21 -10.95 1.51 -6.11
C GLY A 21 -11.15 2.53 -4.98
N ARG A 22 -11.85 2.16 -3.89
CA ARG A 22 -11.99 3.07 -2.74
C ARG A 22 -10.68 3.31 -2.01
N LEU A 23 -9.79 2.31 -1.96
CA LEU A 23 -8.47 2.46 -1.34
C LEU A 23 -7.63 3.45 -2.15
N PHE A 24 -7.66 3.35 -3.49
CA PHE A 24 -7.02 4.33 -4.37
C PHE A 24 -7.58 5.73 -4.13
N GLN A 25 -8.92 5.88 -4.12
CA GLN A 25 -9.57 7.17 -3.85
C GLN A 25 -9.18 7.75 -2.49
N ALA A 26 -9.10 6.92 -1.45
CA ALA A 26 -8.70 7.34 -0.11
C ALA A 26 -7.26 7.87 -0.10
N VAL A 27 -6.35 7.20 -0.80
CA VAL A 27 -4.95 7.63 -0.93
C VAL A 27 -4.81 8.90 -1.76
N VAL A 28 -5.53 9.03 -2.88
CA VAL A 28 -5.46 10.27 -3.70
C VAL A 28 -6.02 11.49 -2.95
N ASN A 29 -7.05 11.30 -2.12
CA ASN A 29 -7.54 12.36 -1.24
C ASN A 29 -6.52 12.80 -0.17
N ASN A 30 -5.60 11.92 0.22
CA ASN A 30 -4.53 12.23 1.16
C ASN A 30 -3.21 11.53 0.78
N PRO A 31 -2.46 12.06 -0.21
CA PRO A 31 -1.29 11.40 -0.78
C PRO A 31 -0.13 11.17 0.21
N ARG A 32 -0.17 11.81 1.39
CA ARG A 32 0.80 11.59 2.48
C ARG A 32 0.56 10.28 3.23
N THR A 33 -0.60 9.65 3.05
CA THR A 33 -0.94 8.40 3.71
C THR A 33 -0.62 7.19 2.85
N LEU A 34 -0.12 6.12 3.48
CA LEU A 34 0.04 4.82 2.86
C LEU A 34 -1.28 4.05 2.99
N GLY A 35 -1.90 3.70 1.87
CA GLY A 35 -3.04 2.80 1.84
C GLY A 35 -2.58 1.35 2.03
N ILE A 36 -3.25 0.60 2.89
CA ILE A 36 -2.93 -0.80 3.20
C ILE A 36 -4.20 -1.62 2.97
N GLY A 37 -4.18 -2.47 1.96
CA GLY A 37 -5.19 -3.49 1.73
C GLY A 37 -4.73 -4.83 2.31
N LEU A 38 -5.52 -5.41 3.21
CA LEU A 38 -5.31 -6.76 3.74
C LEU A 38 -6.27 -7.75 3.08
N GLY A 39 -5.69 -8.79 2.46
CA GLY A 39 -6.41 -9.93 1.91
C GLY A 39 -6.99 -10.82 3.01
N GLU A 40 -7.69 -11.88 2.58
CA GLU A 40 -8.16 -12.92 3.51
C GLU A 40 -6.96 -13.67 4.12
N ASP A 41 -7.10 -14.11 5.37
CA ASP A 41 -6.07 -14.87 6.09
C ASP A 41 -4.66 -14.23 6.04
N THR A 42 -4.60 -12.90 6.12
CA THR A 42 -3.36 -12.12 5.97
C THR A 42 -3.32 -10.96 6.96
N GLY A 43 -2.12 -10.58 7.39
CA GLY A 43 -1.89 -9.41 8.22
C GLY A 43 -0.51 -8.79 7.99
N LEU A 44 -0.23 -7.74 8.76
CA LEU A 44 1.08 -7.12 8.87
C LEU A 44 1.56 -7.25 10.32
N PHE A 45 2.72 -7.87 10.50
CA PHE A 45 3.48 -7.74 11.73
C PHE A 45 4.32 -6.47 11.65
N ILE A 46 4.15 -5.56 12.61
CA ILE A 46 4.80 -4.25 12.60
C ILE A 46 5.67 -4.14 13.82
N HIS A 47 6.97 -3.94 13.57
CA HIS A 47 7.95 -3.75 14.62
C HIS A 47 8.87 -2.59 14.24
N ASN A 48 8.84 -1.53 15.05
CA ASN A 48 9.40 -0.22 14.69
C ASN A 48 8.81 0.26 13.35
N ASP A 49 9.67 0.63 12.41
CA ASP A 49 9.28 1.11 11.08
C ASP A 49 9.19 0.00 10.02
N VAL A 50 9.32 -1.28 10.39
CA VAL A 50 9.27 -2.40 9.43
C VAL A 50 7.92 -3.11 9.51
N MET A 51 7.28 -3.23 8.36
CA MET A 51 6.08 -4.04 8.15
C MET A 51 6.47 -5.36 7.48
N THR A 52 6.14 -6.48 8.09
CA THR A 52 6.33 -7.82 7.54
C THR A 52 4.98 -8.45 7.23
N ALA A 53 4.79 -8.89 5.99
CA ALA A 53 3.58 -9.60 5.60
C ALA A 53 3.54 -11.00 6.22
N VAL A 54 2.40 -11.35 6.82
CA VAL A 54 2.15 -12.64 7.46
C VAL A 54 0.82 -13.21 6.98
N GLY A 55 0.72 -14.55 6.92
CA GLY A 55 -0.48 -15.24 6.44
C GLY A 55 -0.40 -15.69 4.98
N SER A 56 -1.48 -16.27 4.47
CA SER A 56 -1.48 -17.00 3.19
C SER A 56 -1.96 -16.17 1.98
N GLY A 57 -2.58 -15.01 2.22
CA GLY A 57 -3.04 -14.10 1.16
C GLY A 57 -2.08 -12.94 0.90
N LEU A 58 -2.62 -11.87 0.30
CA LEU A 58 -1.85 -10.71 -0.16
C LEU A 58 -2.04 -9.49 0.74
N VAL A 59 -0.97 -8.72 0.92
CA VAL A 59 -1.04 -7.34 1.37
C VAL A 59 -0.76 -6.42 0.18
N ILE A 60 -1.60 -5.42 -0.03
CA ILE A 60 -1.37 -4.38 -1.03
C ILE A 60 -1.07 -3.08 -0.34
N LEU A 61 0.03 -2.43 -0.73
CA LEU A 61 0.35 -1.08 -0.31
C LEU A 61 0.11 -0.13 -1.49
N VAL A 62 -0.64 0.93 -1.23
CA VAL A 62 -0.96 1.97 -2.21
C VAL A 62 -0.31 3.25 -1.73
N ASP A 63 0.62 3.76 -2.53
CA ASP A 63 1.44 4.90 -2.18
C ASP A 63 1.17 6.09 -3.12
N GLY A 64 0.64 7.15 -2.53
CA GLY A 64 0.26 8.37 -3.24
C GLY A 64 1.38 9.39 -3.41
N ARG A 65 2.56 9.19 -2.81
CA ARG A 65 3.61 10.22 -2.74
C ARG A 65 4.16 10.66 -4.10
N PHE A 66 4.02 9.82 -5.11
CA PHE A 66 4.52 10.08 -6.46
C PHE A 66 3.41 10.38 -7.47
N ILE A 67 2.16 10.58 -7.04
CA ILE A 67 1.06 10.97 -7.95
C ILE A 67 1.46 12.22 -8.73
N LYS A 68 1.32 12.17 -10.05
CA LYS A 68 1.68 13.27 -10.95
C LYS A 68 0.48 14.15 -11.29
N ASP A 69 -0.69 13.55 -11.47
CA ASP A 69 -1.92 14.26 -11.82
C ASP A 69 -3.16 13.49 -11.37
N THR A 70 -4.26 14.20 -11.13
CA THR A 70 -5.58 13.63 -10.85
C THR A 70 -6.69 14.63 -11.13
N ASN A 71 -7.85 14.15 -11.59
CA ASN A 71 -9.04 14.98 -11.79
C ASN A 71 -9.89 15.14 -10.51
N LEU A 72 -9.45 14.60 -9.36
CA LEU A 72 -10.26 14.43 -8.15
C LEU A 72 -10.97 15.71 -7.67
N THR A 73 -10.31 16.87 -7.72
CA THR A 73 -10.89 18.14 -7.26
C THR A 73 -11.88 18.77 -8.23
N ASN A 74 -11.95 18.26 -9.46
CA ASN A 74 -12.67 18.85 -10.58
C ASN A 74 -13.92 18.05 -10.97
N ILE A 75 -14.25 16.99 -10.23
CA ILE A 75 -15.36 16.09 -10.52
C ILE A 75 -16.34 16.03 -9.34
N ASN A 76 -17.58 15.65 -9.63
CA ASN A 76 -18.60 15.46 -8.60
C ASN A 76 -18.51 14.07 -7.94
N LEU A 77 -19.14 13.92 -6.78
CA LEU A 77 -19.27 12.62 -6.13
C LEU A 77 -19.99 11.63 -7.07
N GLY A 78 -19.37 10.47 -7.30
CA GLY A 78 -19.90 9.41 -8.17
C GLY A 78 -19.39 9.48 -9.61
N GLU A 79 -18.67 10.54 -9.99
CA GLU A 79 -18.00 10.60 -11.29
C GLU A 79 -16.67 9.80 -11.29
N PRO A 80 -16.21 9.31 -12.46
CA PRO A 80 -14.95 8.57 -12.56
C PRO A 80 -13.71 9.41 -12.21
N ILE A 81 -12.79 8.81 -11.48
CA ILE A 81 -11.52 9.42 -11.10
C ILE A 81 -10.39 8.92 -12.00
N SER A 82 -9.53 9.85 -12.42
CA SER A 82 -8.25 9.60 -13.09
C SER A 82 -7.10 9.87 -12.11
N ILE A 83 -6.07 9.03 -12.15
CA ILE A 83 -4.89 9.12 -11.29
C ILE A 83 -3.69 8.75 -12.15
N ASP A 84 -2.72 9.65 -12.27
CA ASP A 84 -1.45 9.38 -12.95
C ASP A 84 -0.35 9.07 -11.91
N ASN A 85 0.44 8.03 -12.20
CA ASN A 85 1.61 7.61 -11.44
C ASN A 85 1.33 7.19 -9.98
N LEU A 86 0.27 6.41 -9.76
CA LEU A 86 0.01 5.75 -8.48
C LEU A 86 0.95 4.54 -8.31
N THR A 87 1.71 4.51 -7.21
CA THR A 87 2.59 3.37 -6.91
C THR A 87 1.85 2.32 -6.10
N VAL A 88 1.91 1.07 -6.54
CA VAL A 88 1.31 -0.07 -5.85
C VAL A 88 2.38 -1.11 -5.59
N HIS A 89 2.52 -1.51 -4.33
CA HIS A 89 3.33 -2.65 -3.92
C HIS A 89 2.40 -3.80 -3.54
N VAL A 90 2.81 -5.03 -3.89
CA VAL A 90 2.10 -6.24 -3.50
C VAL A 90 3.08 -7.11 -2.73
N MET A 91 2.67 -7.52 -1.53
CA MET A 91 3.47 -8.29 -0.61
C MET A 91 2.80 -9.65 -0.36
N SER A 92 3.63 -10.67 -0.32
CA SER A 92 3.30 -12.02 0.11
C SER A 92 4.02 -12.33 1.43
N MET A 93 3.72 -13.49 2.02
CA MET A 93 4.33 -13.92 3.27
C MET A 93 5.85 -13.72 3.29
N ASN A 94 6.34 -13.13 4.38
CA ASN A 94 7.74 -12.77 4.67
C ASN A 94 8.29 -11.57 3.88
N ASP A 95 7.57 -10.98 2.94
CA ASP A 95 8.03 -9.72 2.33
C ASP A 95 8.04 -8.58 3.36
N HIS A 96 8.96 -7.64 3.18
CA HIS A 96 9.18 -6.54 4.11
C HIS A 96 8.98 -5.18 3.44
N TYR A 97 8.32 -4.26 4.13
CA TYR A 97 8.23 -2.86 3.74
C TYR A 97 8.72 -1.96 4.86
N ASP A 98 9.70 -1.11 4.54
CA ASP A 98 10.27 -0.15 5.48
C ASP A 98 9.54 1.19 5.36
N LEU A 99 8.93 1.65 6.46
CA LEU A 99 8.17 2.89 6.53
C LEU A 99 9.06 4.14 6.51
N THR A 100 10.35 4.04 6.81
CA THR A 100 11.30 5.15 6.74
C THR A 100 11.89 5.28 5.34
N THR A 101 12.46 4.20 4.81
CA THR A 101 13.14 4.19 3.50
C THR A 101 12.18 4.02 2.35
N LYS A 102 10.99 3.47 2.63
CA LYS A 102 9.88 3.33 1.70
C LYS A 102 10.16 2.33 0.59
N VAL A 103 10.97 1.32 0.94
CA VAL A 103 11.42 0.24 0.08
C VAL A 103 10.67 -1.04 0.43
N LEU A 104 10.19 -1.73 -0.60
CA LEU A 104 9.75 -3.12 -0.51
C LEU A 104 10.94 -4.05 -0.77
N THR A 105 11.19 -4.98 0.13
CA THR A 105 12.09 -6.12 -0.06
C THR A 105 11.26 -7.38 -0.23
N ILE A 106 11.43 -8.05 -1.37
CA ILE A 106 10.79 -9.34 -1.66
C ILE A 106 11.73 -10.44 -1.20
N GLU A 107 11.29 -11.26 -0.25
CA GLU A 107 12.14 -12.27 0.39
C GLU A 107 12.60 -13.34 -0.61
N ASN A 108 11.66 -13.84 -1.43
CA ASN A 108 11.93 -14.83 -2.47
C ASN A 108 12.07 -14.18 -3.86
N SER A 109 12.85 -13.10 -3.94
CA SER A 109 13.03 -12.35 -5.18
C SER A 109 13.67 -13.21 -6.29
N GLN A 110 13.12 -13.12 -7.50
CA GLN A 110 13.75 -13.69 -8.72
C GLN A 110 14.99 -12.90 -9.15
N PHE A 111 15.14 -11.67 -8.64
CA PHE A 111 16.32 -10.85 -8.79
C PHE A 111 17.09 -10.94 -7.48
N ASN A 112 18.16 -11.74 -7.43
CA ASN A 112 19.10 -11.67 -6.30
C ASN A 112 19.60 -10.22 -6.24
N PRO A 113 19.38 -9.50 -5.12
CA PRO A 113 20.04 -8.21 -4.95
C PRO A 113 21.54 -8.49 -5.05
N ILE A 114 22.21 -7.81 -5.98
CA ILE A 114 23.67 -7.72 -5.94
C ILE A 114 23.98 -7.20 -4.53
N PRO A 115 24.76 -7.92 -3.70
CA PRO A 115 25.11 -7.44 -2.38
C PRO A 115 25.63 -6.02 -2.52
N GLN A 116 24.97 -5.05 -1.89
CA GLN A 116 25.60 -3.75 -1.72
C GLN A 116 26.72 -3.98 -0.73
N ASP A 117 27.96 -3.95 -1.21
CA ASP A 117 29.15 -4.07 -0.39
C ASP A 117 29.04 -3.11 0.81
N LYS A 118 29.22 -3.67 2.00
CA LYS A 118 29.26 -2.93 3.27
C LYS A 118 30.47 -2.02 3.34
#